data_AF-A0A3D4TFA7-F1
#
_entry.id   AF-A0A3D4TFA7-F1
#
_cell.length_a   1.000
_cell.length_b   1.000
_cell.length_c   1.000
_cell.angle_alpha   90.00
_cell.angle_beta   90.00
_cell.angle_gamma   90.00
#
_symmetry.space_group_name_H-M   'P 1'
#
loop_
_entity.id
_entity.type
_entity.pdbx_description
1 polymer ?
#
loop_
_entity_poly.entity_id
_entity_poly.type
_entity_poly.pdbx_seq_one_letter_code
_entity_poly.pdbx_strand_id
1 'polypeptide(L)'
;VKNQLTGEYGPVPATQRAYKAAGIGSIVVGDENYGEGSSREHAAMEPRHLGVRVVLTKSFARIHETNLKKQGMLALTFANKEDYDKIQEDDSIDVIGLTSFAPGQPLQLVLNHKDGSSDTIVA
;
A
#
# COMPACT_ATOMS: atom_id res chain seq x y z
N VAL A 1 13.26 -0.06 7.65
CA VAL A 1 11.99 -0.83 7.71
C VAL A 1 12.32 -2.27 7.99
N LYS A 2 11.46 -2.96 8.74
CA LYS A 2 11.62 -4.39 9.01
C LYS A 2 11.42 -5.20 7.74
N ASN A 3 12.31 -6.14 7.49
CA ASN A 3 12.16 -7.15 6.45
C ASN A 3 11.44 -8.36 7.06
N GLN A 4 10.19 -8.60 6.66
CA GLN A 4 9.36 -9.69 7.18
C GLN A 4 9.87 -11.09 6.81
N LEU A 5 10.81 -11.19 5.85
CA LEU A 5 11.46 -12.47 5.52
C LEU A 5 12.58 -12.84 6.49
N THR A 6 13.24 -11.85 7.09
CA THR A 6 14.43 -12.07 7.94
C THR A 6 14.24 -11.62 9.38
N GLY A 7 13.25 -10.76 9.66
CA GLY A 7 13.03 -10.10 10.94
C GLY A 7 13.96 -8.89 11.18
N GLU A 8 14.87 -8.57 10.27
CA GLU A 8 15.88 -7.52 10.46
C GLU A 8 15.44 -6.17 9.88
N TYR A 9 15.90 -5.08 10.49
CA TYR A 9 15.68 -3.74 9.95
C TYR A 9 16.75 -3.37 8.92
N GLY A 10 16.31 -2.82 7.79
CA GLY A 10 17.22 -2.36 6.75
C GLY A 10 16.69 -1.20 5.90
N PRO A 11 17.47 -0.78 4.90
CA PRO A 11 17.05 0.24 3.93
C PRO A 11 15.80 -0.18 3.16
N VAL A 12 14.89 0.77 2.91
CA VAL A 12 13.66 0.53 2.14
C VAL A 12 13.93 -0.09 0.77
N PRO A 13 14.86 0.44 -0.07
CA PRO A 13 15.08 -0.13 -1.40
C PRO A 13 15.67 -1.55 -1.36
N ALA A 14 16.50 -1.87 -0.36
CA ALA A 14 17.06 -3.20 -0.20
C ALA A 14 15.99 -4.21 0.21
N THR A 15 15.14 -3.84 1.18
CA THR A 15 14.02 -4.66 1.65
C THR A 15 13.02 -4.95 0.52
N GLN A 16 12.63 -3.92 -0.25
CA GLN A 16 11.69 -4.11 -1.36
C GLN A 16 12.27 -4.95 -2.50
N ARG A 17 13.58 -4.85 -2.78
CA ARG A 17 14.24 -5.75 -3.74
C ARG A 17 14.18 -7.21 -3.30
N ALA A 18 14.33 -7.48 -2.00
CA ALA A 18 14.20 -8.83 -1.46
C ALA A 18 12.78 -9.37 -1.63
N TYR A 19 11.75 -8.57 -1.31
CA TYR A 19 10.35 -8.96 -1.53
C TYR A 19 10.04 -9.23 -3.00
N LYS A 20 10.48 -8.35 -3.90
CA LYS A 20 10.32 -8.54 -5.35
C LYS A 20 10.98 -9.83 -5.84
N ALA A 21 12.21 -10.12 -5.38
CA ALA A 21 12.92 -11.34 -5.75
C ALA A 21 12.22 -12.62 -5.23
N ALA A 22 11.53 -12.52 -4.09
CA ALA A 22 10.70 -13.59 -3.52
C ALA A 22 9.29 -13.67 -4.15
N GLY A 23 8.94 -12.81 -5.11
CA GLY A 23 7.61 -12.78 -5.72
C GLY A 23 6.51 -12.18 -4.84
N ILE A 24 6.88 -11.48 -3.76
CA ILE A 24 5.95 -10.90 -2.78
C ILE A 24 5.57 -9.49 -3.23
N GLY A 25 4.27 -9.23 -3.39
CA GLY A 25 3.74 -7.89 -3.57
C GLY A 25 3.69 -7.14 -2.25
N SER A 26 3.97 -5.84 -2.28
CA SER A 26 3.94 -4.99 -1.09
C SER A 26 2.90 -3.88 -1.20
N ILE A 27 2.54 -3.34 -0.04
CA ILE A 27 1.67 -2.18 0.13
C ILE A 27 2.45 -1.07 0.84
N VAL A 28 2.20 0.17 0.45
CA VAL A 28 2.63 1.36 1.19
C VAL A 28 1.41 1.94 1.90
N VAL A 29 1.55 2.22 3.18
CA VAL A 29 0.52 2.90 3.98
C VAL A 29 1.02 4.31 4.29
N GLY A 30 0.21 5.32 3.97
CA GLY A 30 0.56 6.73 4.13
C GLY A 30 -0.50 7.52 4.87
N ASP A 31 -0.12 8.71 5.34
CA ASP A 31 -1.00 9.60 6.07
C ASP A 31 -1.76 10.54 5.11
N GLU A 32 -1.97 11.80 5.49
CA GLU A 32 -2.59 12.83 4.65
C GLU A 32 -1.69 13.33 3.52
N ASN A 33 -2.32 13.81 2.44
CA ASN A 33 -1.70 14.50 1.31
C ASN A 33 -0.49 13.76 0.72
N TYR A 34 -0.56 12.42 0.66
CA TYR A 34 0.57 11.61 0.25
C TYR A 34 1.00 11.91 -1.18
N GLY A 35 2.30 12.07 -1.38
CA GLY A 35 2.89 12.48 -2.66
C GLY A 35 2.84 13.98 -2.91
N GLU A 36 2.73 14.79 -1.86
CA GLU A 36 2.81 16.25 -1.95
C GLU A 36 4.11 16.72 -2.63
N GLY A 37 3.98 17.78 -3.43
CA GLY A 37 5.10 18.48 -4.03
C GLY A 37 5.23 18.26 -5.53
N SER A 38 6.43 17.90 -5.97
CA SER A 38 6.81 17.91 -7.39
C SER A 38 6.07 16.82 -8.19
N SER A 39 5.73 17.11 -9.44
CA SER A 39 5.00 16.23 -10.37
C SER A 39 5.79 15.03 -10.89
N ARG A 40 6.91 14.67 -10.25
CA ARG A 40 7.86 13.65 -10.74
C ARG A 40 7.19 12.27 -10.84
N GLU A 41 7.01 11.77 -12.07
CA GLU A 41 6.40 10.45 -12.31
C GLU A 41 7.23 9.29 -11.75
N HIS A 42 8.54 9.49 -11.53
CA HIS A 42 9.41 8.52 -10.87
C HIS A 42 8.91 8.11 -9.48
N ALA A 43 8.23 9.02 -8.76
CA ALA A 43 7.63 8.70 -7.47
C ALA A 43 6.57 7.59 -7.57
N ALA A 44 6.01 7.33 -8.75
CA ALA A 44 5.14 6.19 -9.02
C ALA A 44 5.86 5.03 -9.73
N MET A 45 6.80 5.32 -10.64
CA MET A 45 7.52 4.28 -11.38
C MET A 45 8.45 3.45 -10.48
N GLU A 46 9.13 4.08 -9.53
CA GLU A 46 10.08 3.39 -8.64
C GLU A 46 9.38 2.37 -7.71
N PRO A 47 8.29 2.72 -6.98
CA PRO A 47 7.52 1.73 -6.21
C PRO A 47 7.00 0.59 -7.08
N ARG A 48 6.45 0.90 -8.25
CA ARG A 48 5.90 -0.11 -9.16
C ARG A 48 6.98 -1.07 -9.66
N HIS A 49 8.16 -0.53 -10.00
CA HIS A 49 9.32 -1.32 -10.38
C HIS A 49 9.75 -2.25 -9.24
N LEU A 50 9.70 -1.78 -7.99
CA LEU A 50 10.08 -2.54 -6.81
C LEU A 50 9.00 -3.51 -6.30
N GLY A 51 7.85 -3.63 -6.98
CA GLY A 51 6.84 -4.64 -6.66
C GLY A 51 5.70 -4.15 -5.75
N VAL A 52 5.63 -2.85 -5.45
CA VAL A 52 4.48 -2.27 -4.76
C VAL A 52 3.23 -2.42 -5.64
N ARG A 53 2.14 -2.90 -5.03
CA ARG A 53 0.86 -3.16 -5.69
C ARG A 53 -0.21 -2.14 -5.28
N VAL A 54 -0.15 -1.71 -4.04
CA VAL A 54 -1.14 -0.83 -3.42
C VAL A 54 -0.42 0.30 -2.70
N VAL A 55 -0.98 1.50 -2.82
CA VAL A 55 -0.69 2.62 -1.93
C VAL A 55 -2.01 2.99 -1.28
N LEU A 56 -2.09 2.87 0.04
CA LEU A 56 -3.27 3.16 0.86
C LEU A 56 -2.98 4.36 1.74
N THR A 57 -3.78 5.42 1.66
CA THR A 57 -3.49 6.66 2.41
C THR A 57 -4.75 7.30 2.97
N LYS A 58 -4.62 8.25 3.90
CA LYS A 58 -5.78 9.06 4.32
C LYS A 58 -6.22 10.02 3.23
N SER A 59 -5.27 10.55 2.46
CA SER A 59 -5.53 11.32 1.24
C SER A 59 -4.30 11.38 0.34
N PHE A 60 -4.48 11.71 -0.94
CA PHE A 60 -3.40 11.88 -1.92
C PHE A 60 -3.28 13.32 -2.40
N ALA A 61 -2.06 13.72 -2.76
CA ALA A 61 -1.87 14.84 -3.66
C ALA A 61 -2.33 14.47 -5.08
N ARG A 62 -3.15 15.35 -5.70
CA ARG A 62 -3.84 15.12 -6.98
C ARG A 62 -2.98 14.54 -8.10
N ILE A 63 -1.78 15.08 -8.30
CA ILE A 63 -0.88 14.66 -9.40
C ILE A 63 -0.31 13.27 -9.11
N HIS A 64 0.07 13.02 -7.87
CA HIS A 64 0.69 11.76 -7.49
C HIS A 64 -0.30 10.59 -7.61
N GLU A 65 -1.54 10.77 -7.16
CA GLU A 65 -2.62 9.78 -7.33
C GLU A 65 -2.78 9.35 -8.80
N THR A 66 -2.80 10.34 -9.71
CA THR A 66 -2.90 10.08 -11.15
C THR A 66 -1.70 9.27 -11.66
N ASN A 67 -0.49 9.59 -11.20
CA ASN A 67 0.72 8.88 -11.59
C ASN A 67 0.69 7.42 -11.12
N LEU A 68 0.27 7.15 -9.88
CA LEU A 68 0.14 5.79 -9.35
C LEU A 68 -0.82 4.95 -10.19
N LYS A 69 -2.00 5.50 -10.53
CA LYS A 69 -3.00 4.85 -11.39
C LYS A 69 -2.45 4.55 -12.78
N LYS A 70 -1.74 5.51 -13.40
CA LYS A 70 -1.08 5.32 -14.71
C LYS A 70 -0.01 4.22 -14.70
N GLN A 71 0.67 4.01 -13.59
CA GLN A 71 1.67 2.94 -13.44
C GLN A 71 1.07 1.58 -13.06
N GLY A 72 -0.26 1.50 -12.95
CA GLY A 72 -0.97 0.26 -12.66
C GLY A 72 -0.84 -0.19 -11.21
N MET A 73 -0.72 0.75 -10.27
CA MET A 73 -0.92 0.50 -8.84
C MET A 73 -2.33 0.92 -8.41
N LEU A 74 -2.85 0.26 -7.38
CA LEU A 74 -4.07 0.71 -6.71
C LEU A 74 -3.72 1.88 -5.78
N ALA A 75 -4.24 3.07 -6.10
CA ALA A 75 -4.20 4.22 -5.21
C ALA A 75 -5.53 4.27 -4.45
N LEU A 76 -5.52 3.81 -3.20
CA LEU A 76 -6.70 3.65 -2.35
C LEU A 76 -6.67 4.63 -1.19
N THR A 77 -7.84 5.07 -0.74
CA THR A 77 -7.97 5.92 0.43
C THR A 77 -8.83 5.25 1.47
N PHE A 78 -8.47 5.34 2.75
CA PHE A 78 -9.34 4.84 3.81
C PHE A 78 -10.73 5.49 3.72
N ALA A 79 -11.79 4.68 3.78
CA ALA A 79 -13.15 5.20 3.93
C ALA A 79 -13.34 5.86 5.30
N ASN A 80 -12.65 5.34 6.32
CA ASN A 80 -12.58 5.89 7.68
C ASN A 80 -11.11 6.14 8.07
N LYS A 81 -10.72 7.40 8.29
CA LYS A 81 -9.30 7.76 8.43
C LYS A 81 -8.65 7.18 9.69
N GLU A 82 -9.45 6.94 10.72
CA GLU A 82 -9.08 6.32 11.99
C GLU A 82 -8.68 4.85 11.82
N ASP A 83 -9.05 4.20 10.71
CA ASP A 83 -8.60 2.84 10.40
C ASP A 83 -7.08 2.77 10.13
N TYR A 84 -6.43 3.90 9.86
CA TYR A 84 -4.97 4.00 9.78
C TYR A 84 -4.29 3.44 11.04
N ASP A 85 -4.87 3.70 12.22
CA ASP A 85 -4.28 3.30 13.50
C ASP A 85 -4.45 1.80 13.82
N LYS A 86 -5.24 1.08 13.02
CA LYS A 86 -5.41 -0.39 13.15
C LYS A 86 -4.28 -1.17 12.49
N ILE A 87 -3.55 -0.56 11.55
CA ILE A 87 -2.50 -1.24 10.79
C ILE A 87 -1.25 -1.37 11.65
N GLN A 88 -0.72 -2.59 11.74
CA GLN A 88 0.49 -2.92 12.49
C GLN A 88 1.66 -3.28 11.56
N GLU A 89 2.89 -3.14 12.05
CA GLU A 89 4.12 -3.38 11.25
C GLU A 89 4.21 -4.81 10.69
N ASP A 90 3.69 -5.78 11.44
CA ASP A 90 3.76 -7.22 11.15
C ASP A 90 2.51 -7.75 10.42
N ASP A 91 1.58 -6.88 10.01
CA ASP A 91 0.36 -7.31 9.31
C ASP A 91 0.66 -7.85 7.91
N SER A 92 -0.07 -8.90 7.54
CA SER A 92 -0.27 -9.25 6.14
C SER A 92 -1.63 -8.75 5.69
N ILE A 93 -1.72 -8.19 4.48
CA ILE A 93 -2.90 -7.47 4.04
C ILE A 93 -3.46 -8.12 2.77
N ASP A 94 -4.72 -8.55 2.86
CA ASP A 94 -5.47 -9.05 1.70
C ASP A 94 -6.29 -7.91 1.10
N VAL A 95 -6.40 -7.87 -0.23
CA VAL A 95 -7.25 -6.93 -0.96
C VAL A 95 -8.37 -7.70 -1.65
N ILE A 96 -9.60 -7.49 -1.20
CA ILE A 96 -10.76 -8.25 -1.63
C ILE A 96 -11.63 -7.40 -2.55
N GLY A 97 -12.19 -8.04 -3.59
CA GLY A 97 -13.12 -7.41 -4.53
C GLY A 97 -12.53 -7.02 -5.89
N LEU A 98 -11.27 -7.36 -6.17
CA LEU A 98 -10.60 -6.99 -7.44
C LEU A 98 -11.27 -7.58 -8.69
N THR A 99 -11.87 -8.77 -8.61
CA THR A 99 -12.58 -9.40 -9.74
C THR A 99 -13.92 -8.76 -10.07
N SER A 100 -14.49 -7.99 -9.14
CA SER A 100 -15.75 -7.25 -9.29
C SER A 100 -15.51 -5.73 -9.21
N PHE A 101 -14.27 -5.29 -9.44
CA PHE A 101 -13.88 -3.90 -9.23
C PHE A 101 -14.59 -2.98 -10.25
N ALA A 102 -15.27 -1.96 -9.74
CA ALA A 102 -16.05 -1.03 -10.55
C ALA A 102 -16.05 0.38 -9.93
N PRO A 103 -16.27 1.44 -10.73
CA PRO A 103 -16.41 2.79 -10.20
C PRO A 103 -17.51 2.88 -9.13
N GLY A 104 -17.20 3.52 -8.00
CA GLY A 104 -18.13 3.69 -6.88
C GLY A 104 -18.36 2.45 -6.02
N GLN A 105 -17.69 1.33 -6.31
CA GLN A 105 -17.68 0.13 -5.47
C GLN A 105 -16.37 0.09 -4.66
N PRO A 106 -16.42 0.30 -3.34
CA PRO A 106 -15.23 0.23 -2.48
C PRO A 106 -14.63 -1.18 -2.46
N LEU A 107 -13.33 -1.26 -2.22
CA LEU A 107 -12.61 -2.49 -1.91
C LEU A 107 -12.59 -2.72 -0.40
N GLN A 108 -12.35 -3.97 0.00
CA GLN A 108 -12.11 -4.31 1.40
C GLN A 108 -10.66 -4.74 1.56
N LEU A 109 -10.05 -4.31 2.66
CA LEU A 109 -8.74 -4.79 3.07
C LEU A 109 -8.89 -5.55 4.39
N VAL A 110 -8.33 -6.75 4.45
CA VAL A 110 -8.26 -7.55 5.68
C VAL A 110 -6.85 -7.41 6.23
N LEU A 111 -6.74 -6.86 7.44
CA LEU A 111 -5.49 -6.71 8.18
C LEU A 111 -5.31 -7.97 9.03
N ASN A 112 -4.46 -8.90 8.60
CA ASN A 112 -4.19 -10.13 9.32
C ASN A 112 -3.06 -9.89 10.31
N HIS A 113 -3.39 -9.80 11.60
CA HIS A 113 -2.44 -9.50 12.66
C HIS A 113 -1.61 -10.72 13.05
N LYS A 114 -0.43 -10.45 13.59
CA LYS A 114 0.53 -11.48 13.99
C LYS A 114 0.01 -12.40 15.11
N ASP A 115 -0.87 -11.90 15.97
CA ASP A 115 -1.48 -12.68 17.05
C ASP A 115 -2.62 -13.60 16.56
N GLY A 116 -2.96 -13.54 15.27
CA GLY A 116 -4.03 -14.32 14.64
C GLY A 116 -5.39 -13.62 14.64
N SER A 117 -5.51 -12.43 15.24
CA SER A 117 -6.70 -11.58 15.09
C SER A 117 -6.69 -10.87 13.73
N SER A 118 -7.83 -10.27 13.37
CA SER A 118 -7.94 -9.51 12.12
C SER A 118 -8.93 -8.37 12.22
N ASP A 119 -8.59 -7.25 11.57
CA ASP A 119 -9.50 -6.15 11.29
C ASP A 119 -9.88 -6.14 9.80
N THR A 120 -11.10 -5.70 9.49
CA THR A 120 -11.52 -5.44 8.09
C THR A 120 -11.85 -3.96 7.94
N ILE A 121 -11.25 -3.33 6.93
CA ILE A 121 -11.40 -1.92 6.63
C ILE A 121 -11.89 -1.74 5.19
N VAL A 122 -12.48 -0.60 4.89
CA VAL A 122 -13.02 -0.26 3.57
C VAL A 122 -12.16 0.83 2.94
N ALA A 123 -11.87 0.72 1.64
CA ALA A 123 -11.08 1.68 0.87
C ALA A 123 -11.60 1.92 -0.55
#